data_AF-A0A8J7M5E8-F1
#
_entry.id   AF-A0A8J7M5E8-F1
#
_cell.length_a   1.000
_cell.length_b   1.000
_cell.length_c   1.000
_cell.angle_alpha   90.00
_cell.angle_beta   90.00
_cell.angle_gamma   90.00
#
_symmetry.space_group_name_H-M   'P 1'
#
loop_
_entity.id
_entity.type
_entity.pdbx_description
1 polymer ?
#
loop_
_entity_poly.entity_id
_entity_poly.type
_entity_poly.pdbx_seq_one_letter_code
_entity_poly.pdbx_strand_id
1 'polypeptide(L)'
;MSRLEWGQVLVPLFFILLVVAALAFLHSGLQGDRSLTALHDAGRNVAALEQELAMLDARNAELANRVHRLDEAYLDLDLLEERARAVLGYVRTDEIVIR
;
A
#
# COMPACT_ATOMS: atom_id res chain seq x y z
N MET A 1 -43.88 -36.22 -45.27
CA MET A 1 -43.29 -35.08 -44.52
C MET A 1 -42.27 -35.62 -43.52
N SER A 2 -41.18 -34.86 -43.33
CA SER A 2 -40.36 -34.76 -42.11
C SER A 2 -39.34 -35.84 -41.68
N ARG A 3 -38.44 -36.30 -42.56
CA ARG A 3 -37.18 -36.93 -42.07
C ARG A 3 -35.86 -36.35 -42.61
N LEU A 4 -35.90 -35.53 -43.67
CA LEU A 4 -34.68 -35.07 -44.35
C LEU A 4 -34.34 -33.57 -44.21
N GLU A 5 -35.16 -32.79 -43.50
CA GLU A 5 -34.89 -31.35 -43.28
C GLU A 5 -34.09 -31.10 -41.98
N TRP A 6 -34.06 -32.08 -41.06
CA TRP A 6 -33.43 -31.89 -39.75
C TRP A 6 -31.90 -31.76 -39.85
N GLY A 7 -31.26 -32.52 -40.75
CA GLY A 7 -29.82 -32.41 -40.98
C GLY A 7 -29.41 -31.05 -41.54
N GLN A 8 -30.27 -30.45 -42.37
CA GLN A 8 -30.00 -29.17 -43.03
C GLN A 8 -30.11 -27.98 -42.06
N VAL A 9 -30.84 -28.12 -40.96
CA VAL A 9 -30.96 -27.10 -39.90
C VAL A 9 -29.96 -27.34 -38.76
N LEU A 10 -29.66 -28.60 -38.43
CA LEU A 10 -28.73 -28.94 -37.35
C LEU A 10 -27.28 -28.57 -37.66
N VAL A 11 -26.84 -28.75 -38.91
CA VAL A 11 -25.48 -28.40 -39.35
C VAL A 11 -25.19 -26.90 -39.20
N PRO A 12 -26.00 -25.97 -39.74
CA PRO A 12 -25.76 -24.54 -39.56
C PRO A 12 -25.94 -24.10 -38.10
N LEU A 13 -26.88 -24.69 -37.36
CA LEU A 13 -27.05 -24.40 -35.93
C LEU A 13 -25.79 -24.77 -35.13
N PHE A 14 -25.23 -25.95 -35.38
CA PHE A 14 -23.98 -26.39 -34.76
C PHE A 14 -22.81 -25.48 -35.14
N PHE A 15 -22.71 -25.09 -36.41
CA PHE A 15 -21.67 -24.18 -36.88
C PHE A 15 -21.77 -22.80 -36.24
N ILE A 16 -22.97 -22.23 -36.13
CA ILE A 16 -23.21 -20.97 -35.43
C ILE A 16 -22.79 -21.08 -33.96
N LEU A 17 -23.15 -22.18 -33.29
CA LEU A 17 -22.81 -22.40 -31.89
C LEU A 17 -21.30 -22.53 -31.69
N LEU A 18 -20.58 -23.14 -32.63
CA LEU A 18 -19.13 -23.23 -32.65
C LEU A 18 -18.48 -21.86 -32.86
N VAL A 19 -19.00 -21.04 -33.78
CA VAL A 19 -18.52 -19.66 -34.00
C VAL A 19 -18.75 -18.79 -32.77
N VAL A 20 -19.93 -18.89 -32.14
CA VAL A 20 -20.23 -18.17 -30.89
C VAL A 20 -19.30 -18.62 -29.77
N ALA A 21 -19.03 -19.92 -29.64
CA ALA A 21 -18.07 -20.44 -28.65
C ALA A 21 -16.64 -19.96 -28.93
N ALA A 22 -16.21 -19.90 -30.19
CA ALA A 22 -14.90 -19.38 -30.57
C ALA A 22 -14.77 -17.88 -30.29
N LEU A 23 -15.81 -17.09 -30.56
CA LEU A 23 -15.87 -15.67 -30.22
C LEU A 23 -15.92 -15.45 -28.71
N ALA A 24 -16.68 -16.26 -27.97
CA ALA A 24 -16.73 -16.23 -26.52
C ALA A 24 -15.37 -16.60 -25.91
N PHE A 25 -14.66 -17.57 -26.49
CA PHE A 25 -13.31 -17.96 -26.09
C PHE A 25 -12.27 -16.86 -26.40
N LEU A 26 -12.39 -16.21 -27.56
CA LEU A 26 -11.55 -15.08 -27.92
C LEU A 26 -11.81 -13.89 -26.99
N HIS A 27 -13.07 -13.62 -26.66
CA HIS A 27 -13.48 -12.60 -25.71
C HIS A 27 -13.03 -12.94 -24.28
N SER A 28 -13.16 -14.18 -23.84
CA SER A 28 -12.65 -14.64 -22.54
C SER A 28 -11.13 -14.77 -22.53
N GLY A 29 -10.46 -14.85 -23.67
CA GLY A 29 -9.01 -14.74 -23.80
C GLY A 29 -8.54 -13.29 -23.73
N LEU A 30 -9.35 -12.36 -24.25
CA LEU A 30 -9.15 -10.92 -24.10
C LEU A 30 -9.46 -10.43 -22.67
N GLN A 31 -10.40 -11.08 -21.98
CA GLN A 31 -10.76 -10.82 -20.58
C GLN A 31 -10.11 -11.81 -19.58
N GLY A 32 -9.34 -12.77 -20.07
CA GLY A 32 -8.77 -13.87 -19.29
C GLY A 32 -7.45 -13.48 -18.65
N ASP A 33 -7.52 -12.64 -17.63
CA ASP A 33 -6.64 -12.55 -16.46
C ASP A 33 -5.09 -12.43 -16.60
N ARG A 34 -4.44 -12.50 -17.77
CA ARG A 34 -2.96 -12.59 -17.80
C ARG A 34 -2.17 -12.01 -18.98
N SER A 35 -2.73 -11.22 -19.90
CA SER A 35 -1.95 -10.89 -21.11
C SER A 35 -0.93 -9.74 -20.96
N LEU A 36 -1.26 -8.51 -20.53
CA LEU A 36 -0.25 -7.41 -20.47
C LEU A 36 -0.51 -6.30 -19.44
N THR A 37 -1.73 -6.18 -18.90
CA THR A 37 -2.13 -5.12 -17.97
C THR A 37 -1.63 -5.36 -16.55
N ALA A 38 -1.63 -6.61 -16.08
CA ALA A 38 -1.12 -6.97 -14.75
C ALA A 38 0.37 -6.66 -14.56
N LEU A 39 1.20 -6.79 -15.61
CA LEU A 39 2.61 -6.40 -15.56
C LEU A 39 2.80 -4.86 -15.51
N HIS A 40 1.89 -4.13 -16.17
CA HIS A 40 1.92 -2.67 -16.20
C HIS A 40 1.45 -2.05 -14.88
N ASP A 41 0.43 -2.66 -14.25
CA ASP A 41 -0.06 -2.27 -12.93
C ASP A 41 0.92 -2.71 -11.82
N ALA A 42 1.52 -3.90 -11.94
CA ALA A 42 2.58 -4.33 -11.01
C ALA A 42 3.80 -3.40 -11.05
N GLY A 43 4.24 -2.97 -12.24
CA GLY A 43 5.37 -2.04 -12.37
C GLY A 43 5.08 -0.65 -11.78
N ARG A 44 3.87 -0.13 -11.97
CA ARG A 44 3.46 1.15 -11.36
C ARG A 44 3.34 1.06 -9.84
N ASN A 45 2.84 -0.05 -9.33
CA ASN A 45 2.73 -0.27 -7.89
C ASN A 45 4.11 -0.38 -7.24
N VAL A 46 5.09 -1.02 -7.89
CA VAL A 46 6.47 -1.12 -7.37
C VAL A 46 7.11 0.26 -7.21
N ALA A 47 7.07 1.11 -8.24
CA ALA A 47 7.69 2.44 -8.14
C ALA A 47 7.02 3.34 -7.08
N ALA A 48 5.70 3.27 -6.95
CA ALA A 48 4.97 4.01 -5.91
C ALA A 48 5.31 3.49 -4.50
N LEU A 49 5.36 2.17 -4.32
CA LEU A 49 5.71 1.53 -3.05
C LEU A 49 7.17 1.79 -2.66
N GLU A 50 8.10 1.80 -3.63
CA GLU A 50 9.51 2.15 -3.38
C GLU A 50 9.65 3.60 -2.92
N GLN A 51 8.90 4.53 -3.53
CA GLN A 51 8.88 5.92 -3.11
C GLN A 51 8.30 6.09 -1.69
N GLU A 52 7.23 5.36 -1.38
CA GLU A 52 6.62 5.35 -0.05
C GLU A 52 7.57 4.76 1.00
N LEU A 53 8.27 3.67 0.67
CA LEU A 53 9.28 3.05 1.52
C LEU A 53 10.43 4.02 1.80
N ALA A 54 10.97 4.68 0.77
CA ALA A 54 12.03 5.67 0.95
C ALA A 54 11.61 6.84 1.85
N MET A 55 10.35 7.29 1.73
CA MET A 55 9.79 8.33 2.59
C MET A 55 9.65 7.86 4.04
N LEU A 56 9.17 6.63 4.25
CA LEU A 56 9.02 6.04 5.58
C LEU A 56 10.36 5.79 6.25
N ASP A 57 11.36 5.32 5.52
CA ASP A 57 12.72 5.14 6.03
C ASP A 57 13.37 6.46 6.43
N ALA A 58 13.17 7.53 5.64
CA ALA A 58 13.64 8.86 6.01
C ALA A 58 12.99 9.36 7.31
N ARG A 59 11.67 9.14 7.49
CA ARG A 59 10.97 9.46 8.74
C ARG A 59 11.47 8.62 9.91
N ASN A 60 11.69 7.33 9.71
CA ASN A 60 12.19 6.44 10.75
C ASN A 60 13.60 6.87 11.18
N ALA A 61 14.47 7.24 10.24
CA ALA A 61 15.80 7.76 10.55
C ALA A 61 15.73 9.07 11.35
N GLU A 62 14.82 9.98 10.98
CA GLU A 62 14.60 11.23 11.72
C GLU A 62 14.11 10.96 13.15
N LEU A 63 13.10 10.10 13.30
CA LEU A 63 12.56 9.73 14.61
C LEU A 63 13.60 9.00 15.47
N ALA A 64 14.37 8.08 14.88
CA ALA A 64 15.46 7.40 15.56
C ALA A 64 16.52 8.39 16.04
N ASN A 65 16.87 9.39 15.23
CA ASN A 65 17.79 10.46 15.64
C ASN A 65 17.19 11.28 16.80
N ARG A 66 15.92 11.67 16.72
CA ARG A 66 15.24 12.41 17.81
C ARG A 66 15.22 11.61 19.11
N VAL A 67 14.87 10.33 19.05
CA VAL A 67 14.86 9.43 20.20
C VAL A 67 16.28 9.26 20.74
N HIS A 68 17.27 9.08 19.88
CA HIS A 68 18.68 8.99 20.30
C HIS A 68 19.16 10.27 20.99
N ARG A 69 18.67 11.45 20.56
CA ARG A 69 18.97 12.73 21.22
C ARG A 69 18.20 12.97 22.52
N LEU A 70 17.15 12.20 22.76
CA LEU A 70 16.44 12.15 24.04
C LEU A 70 17.04 11.11 24.99
N ASP A 71 17.97 10.28 24.51
CA ASP A 71 18.69 9.31 25.31
C ASP A 71 19.70 10.00 26.23
N GLU A 72 19.88 9.40 27.40
CA GLU A 72 20.35 9.99 28.66
C GLU A 72 21.81 10.47 28.62
N ALA A 73 22.55 10.16 27.55
CA ALA A 73 23.91 10.67 27.32
C ALA A 73 23.96 12.11 26.78
N TYR A 74 22.85 12.67 26.27
CA TYR A 74 22.77 14.04 25.74
C TYR A 74 21.68 14.89 26.39
N LEU A 75 20.81 14.30 27.20
CA LEU A 75 19.72 14.98 27.88
C LEU A 75 20.18 15.37 29.30
N ASP A 76 20.67 16.60 29.44
CA ASP A 76 21.10 17.14 30.72
C ASP A 76 19.88 17.32 31.64
N LEU A 77 19.74 16.40 32.59
CA LEU A 77 18.62 16.36 33.54
C LEU A 77 18.55 17.67 34.35
N ASP A 78 19.70 18.30 34.63
CA ASP A 78 19.78 19.58 35.34
C ASP A 78 19.14 20.71 34.51
N LEU A 79 19.33 20.71 33.18
CA LEU A 79 18.68 21.67 32.28
C LEU A 79 17.16 21.45 32.18
N LEU A 80 16.69 20.20 32.28
CA LEU A 80 15.28 19.86 32.33
C LEU A 80 14.63 20.36 33.63
N GLU A 81 15.29 20.15 34.76
CA GLU A 81 14.85 20.67 36.06
C GLU A 81 14.82 22.20 36.06
N GLU A 82 15.84 22.85 35.50
CA GLU A 82 15.87 24.31 35.40
C GLU A 82 14.78 24.84 34.47
N ARG A 83 14.49 24.14 33.36
CA ARG A 83 13.37 24.51 32.47
C ARG A 83 12.01 24.27 33.14
N ALA A 84 11.86 23.20 33.91
CA ALA A 84 10.66 22.92 34.69
C ALA A 84 10.44 23.98 35.79
N ARG A 85 11.51 24.40 36.47
CA ARG A 85 11.46 25.48 37.47
C ARG A 85 11.13 26.83 36.82
N ALA A 86 11.74 27.15 35.68
CA ALA A 86 11.52 28.41 34.96
C ALA A 86 10.13 28.52 34.29
N VAL A 87 9.59 27.42 33.75
CA VAL A 87 8.31 27.44 33.00
C VAL A 87 7.14 27.08 33.90
N LEU A 88 7.28 26.07 34.76
CA LEU A 88 6.20 25.53 35.57
C LEU A 88 6.25 26.04 37.02
N GLY A 89 7.29 26.77 37.43
CA GLY A 89 7.50 27.13 38.83
C GLY A 89 7.72 25.91 39.72
N TYR A 90 8.18 24.80 39.14
CA TYR A 90 8.36 23.54 39.86
C TYR A 90 9.48 23.70 40.91
N VAL A 91 9.10 23.60 42.19
CA VAL A 91 10.00 23.58 43.34
C VAL A 91 9.68 22.31 44.12
N ARG A 92 10.70 21.50 44.40
CA ARG A 92 10.53 20.26 45.14
C ARG A 92 10.15 20.60 46.59
N THR A 93 9.32 19.76 47.22
CA THR A 93 8.73 20.04 48.56
C THR A 93 9.77 20.28 49.66
N ASP A 94 11.03 19.89 49.43
CA ASP A 94 12.19 20.00 50.31
C ASP A 94 13.18 21.12 49.94
N GLU A 95 12.92 21.93 48.92
CA GLU A 95 13.80 23.02 48.49
C GLU A 95 13.34 24.40 49.05
N ILE A 96 14.26 25.15 49.64
CA ILE A 96 14.02 26.51 50.16
C ILE A 96 14.55 27.53 49.15
N VAL A 97 13.64 28.30 48.53
CA VAL A 97 14.01 29.42 47.65
C VAL A 97 14.42 30.62 48.51
N ILE A 98 15.70 30.97 48.49
CA ILE A 98 16.20 32.19 49.13
C ILE A 98 16.23 33.30 48.07
N ARG A 99 15.59 34.43 48.38
CA ARG A 99 15.48 35.62 47.51
C ARG A 99 16.53 36.66 47.84
#